data_AF-A0A0Q9NLJ2-F1
#
_entry.id   AF-A0A0Q9NLJ2-F1
#
_cell.length_a   1.000
_cell.length_b   1.000
_cell.length_c   1.000
_cell.angle_alpha   90.00
_cell.angle_beta   90.00
_cell.angle_gamma   90.00
#
_symmetry.space_group_name_H-M   'P 1'
#
loop_
_entity.id
_entity.type
_entity.pdbx_description
1 polymer ?
#
loop_
_entity_poly.entity_id
_entity_poly.type
_entity_poly.pdbx_seq_one_letter_code
_entity_poly.pdbx_strand_id
1 'polypeptide(L)'
;MGSNPLRSDREGRRVFVALGDSFTEGVGDRDERLPNGVRGWADRVAEKLAKAGPGWEYANLAIRSKRLRHVITDQLEPALAMRPTLITLYAGGNDILDIGTDMAALMDEYEDLVARLAGTGATVVLFTGFDVKVSAVLELLKKRNTVYNQRVREISAKYGTVLVDYWCLDAFHDRRMWDSDRLHMSKAGHKYLAGQVLDQLGVPHKIRLKDWDPPARLSLREWEQRQRRWVNDWVLPLFGRKIRGVTLGDALAPRWPEPVKVPRKRGLKKLMDRDSVLKNSPKASGS
;
A
#
# COMPACT_ATOMS: atom_id res chain seq x y z
N MET A 1 13.01 -18.74 -20.65
CA MET A 1 11.59 -19.03 -20.35
C MET A 1 11.24 -18.30 -19.06
N GLY A 2 10.55 -17.16 -19.13
CA GLY A 2 10.21 -16.36 -17.95
C GLY A 2 9.22 -17.13 -17.07
N SER A 3 9.59 -17.37 -15.82
CA SER A 3 8.70 -17.98 -14.83
C SER A 3 7.44 -17.14 -14.69
N ASN A 4 6.25 -17.73 -14.92
CA ASN A 4 4.98 -17.07 -14.61
C ASN A 4 4.97 -16.66 -13.12
N PRO A 5 4.92 -15.34 -12.79
CA PRO A 5 4.97 -14.85 -11.42
C PRO A 5 3.65 -15.07 -10.66
N LEU A 6 2.62 -15.63 -11.29
CA LEU A 6 1.29 -15.80 -10.69
C LEU A 6 0.88 -17.27 -10.68
N ARG A 7 1.70 -18.09 -10.02
CA ARG A 7 1.44 -19.52 -9.82
C ARG A 7 0.34 -19.71 -8.77
N SER A 8 -0.41 -20.79 -8.91
CA SER A 8 -1.20 -21.33 -7.81
C SER A 8 -0.33 -22.19 -6.89
N ASP A 9 -0.78 -22.43 -5.67
CA ASP A 9 -0.18 -23.44 -4.79
C ASP A 9 -0.45 -24.87 -5.32
N ARG A 10 0.04 -25.89 -4.59
CA ARG A 10 -0.13 -27.31 -4.96
C ARG A 10 -1.60 -27.75 -4.98
N GLU A 11 -2.48 -27.04 -4.28
CA GLU A 11 -3.92 -27.28 -4.20
C GLU A 11 -4.68 -26.46 -5.26
N GLY A 12 -3.99 -25.68 -6.10
CA GLY A 12 -4.60 -24.82 -7.11
C GLY A 12 -5.11 -23.48 -6.58
N ARG A 13 -4.90 -23.15 -5.30
CA ARG A 13 -5.35 -21.88 -4.71
C ARG A 13 -4.46 -20.73 -5.14
N ARG A 14 -5.06 -19.53 -5.16
CA ARG A 14 -4.37 -18.27 -5.46
C ARG A 14 -4.71 -17.26 -4.38
N VAL A 15 -3.77 -17.02 -3.49
CA VAL A 15 -3.97 -16.20 -2.30
C VAL A 15 -3.03 -15.01 -2.38
N PHE A 16 -3.61 -13.81 -2.46
CA PHE A 16 -2.87 -12.56 -2.44
C PHE A 16 -2.97 -11.92 -1.04
N VAL A 17 -1.84 -11.74 -0.37
CA VAL A 17 -1.76 -11.07 0.93
C VAL A 17 -0.98 -9.77 0.81
N ALA A 18 -1.60 -8.66 1.19
CA ALA A 18 -0.98 -7.34 1.16
C ALA A 18 -0.54 -6.90 2.57
N LEU A 19 0.75 -6.61 2.72
CA LEU A 19 1.42 -6.20 3.95
C LEU A 19 1.90 -4.75 3.88
N GLY A 20 1.87 -4.07 5.02
CA GLY A 20 2.49 -2.75 5.16
C GLY A 20 1.74 -1.77 6.03
N ASP A 21 1.84 -0.49 5.64
CA ASP A 21 1.32 0.66 6.37
C ASP A 21 0.19 1.36 5.59
N SER A 22 0.05 2.69 5.75
CA SER A 22 -0.99 3.49 5.09
C SER A 22 -0.90 3.44 3.56
N PHE A 23 0.31 3.24 3.01
CA PHE A 23 0.54 3.07 1.59
C PHE A 23 -0.22 1.86 1.03
N THR A 24 -0.13 0.73 1.72
CA THR A 24 -0.79 -0.54 1.35
C THR A 24 -2.26 -0.57 1.80
N GLU A 25 -2.57 0.05 2.94
CA GLU A 25 -3.95 0.14 3.44
C GLU A 25 -4.84 0.88 2.43
N GLY A 26 -4.35 1.96 1.82
CA GLY A 26 -5.07 2.73 0.82
C GLY A 26 -5.46 4.15 1.22
N VAL A 27 -4.78 4.72 2.21
CA VAL A 27 -5.05 6.08 2.69
C VAL A 27 -4.91 7.07 1.54
N GLY A 28 -5.90 7.96 1.40
CA GLY A 28 -6.01 8.94 0.32
C GLY A 28 -6.92 8.52 -0.85
N ASP A 29 -7.43 7.28 -0.83
CA ASP A 29 -8.48 6.79 -1.72
C ASP A 29 -9.74 6.37 -0.96
N ARG A 30 -10.49 7.38 -0.51
CA ARG A 30 -11.70 7.24 0.32
C ARG A 30 -12.82 6.49 -0.39
N ASP A 31 -13.42 5.52 0.29
CA ASP A 31 -14.66 4.83 -0.08
C ASP A 31 -15.34 4.32 1.20
N GLU A 32 -16.32 5.06 1.71
CA GLU A 32 -16.98 4.82 3.01
C GLU A 32 -17.68 3.46 3.13
N ARG A 33 -17.94 2.81 2.00
CA ARG A 33 -18.57 1.48 1.96
C ARG A 33 -17.60 0.33 2.26
N LEU A 34 -16.30 0.60 2.26
CA LEU A 34 -15.27 -0.42 2.51
C LEU A 34 -14.75 -0.32 3.96
N PRO A 35 -14.22 -1.41 4.52
CA PRO A 35 -13.54 -1.38 5.80
C PRO A 35 -12.49 -0.28 5.88
N ASN A 36 -12.39 0.37 7.04
CA ASN A 36 -11.51 1.53 7.31
C ASN A 36 -11.72 2.75 6.39
N GLY A 37 -12.80 2.77 5.59
CA GLY A 37 -13.20 3.89 4.73
C GLY A 37 -12.30 4.13 3.51
N VAL A 38 -11.48 3.15 3.12
CA VAL A 38 -10.49 3.29 2.05
C VAL A 38 -10.42 2.05 1.16
N ARG A 39 -9.99 2.25 -0.10
CA ARG A 39 -9.86 1.17 -1.09
C ARG A 39 -8.41 0.88 -1.48
N GLY A 40 -7.65 1.90 -1.88
CA GLY A 40 -6.22 1.76 -2.16
C GLY A 40 -5.87 0.99 -3.44
N TRP A 41 -4.57 0.85 -3.68
CA TRP A 41 -4.02 0.21 -4.88
C TRP A 41 -4.12 -1.33 -4.80
N ALA A 42 -3.91 -1.91 -3.62
CA ALA A 42 -3.89 -3.36 -3.44
C ALA A 42 -5.25 -4.01 -3.77
N ASP A 43 -6.37 -3.39 -3.36
CA ASP A 43 -7.72 -3.82 -3.76
C ASP A 43 -7.91 -3.82 -5.28
N ARG A 44 -7.37 -2.80 -5.96
CA ARG A 44 -7.47 -2.69 -7.43
C ARG A 44 -6.67 -3.80 -8.08
N VAL A 45 -5.49 -4.12 -7.58
CA VAL A 45 -4.67 -5.24 -8.06
C VAL A 45 -5.44 -6.55 -7.86
N ALA A 46 -5.97 -6.81 -6.67
CA ALA A 46 -6.76 -8.01 -6.38
C ALA A 46 -7.97 -8.16 -7.32
N GLU A 47 -8.71 -7.08 -7.56
CA GLU A 47 -9.84 -7.09 -8.51
C GLU A 47 -9.41 -7.35 -9.95
N LYS A 48 -8.23 -6.88 -10.38
CA LYS A 48 -7.72 -7.12 -11.74
C LYS A 48 -7.19 -8.54 -11.89
N LEU A 49 -6.51 -9.07 -10.89
CA LEU A 49 -6.12 -10.48 -10.80
C LEU A 49 -7.34 -11.39 -10.94
N ALA A 50 -8.40 -11.15 -10.17
CA ALA A 50 -9.66 -11.92 -10.23
C ALA A 50 -10.40 -11.80 -11.58
N LYS A 51 -10.20 -10.70 -12.30
CA LYS A 51 -10.74 -10.52 -13.66
C LYS A 51 -9.95 -11.29 -14.70
N ALA A 52 -8.62 -11.31 -14.59
CA ALA A 52 -7.72 -12.03 -15.49
C ALA A 52 -7.79 -13.55 -15.29
N GLY A 53 -7.87 -14.01 -14.04
CA GLY A 53 -8.11 -15.41 -13.69
C GLY A 53 -9.06 -15.52 -12.49
N PRO A 54 -10.17 -16.27 -12.58
CA PRO A 54 -11.07 -16.43 -11.43
C PRO A 54 -10.40 -17.25 -10.31
N GLY A 55 -10.93 -17.13 -9.08
CA GLY A 55 -10.50 -17.95 -7.95
C GLY A 55 -9.48 -17.32 -7.00
N TRP A 56 -9.12 -16.05 -7.20
CA TRP A 56 -8.28 -15.33 -6.24
C TRP A 56 -8.99 -15.08 -4.91
N GLU A 57 -8.25 -15.36 -3.84
CA GLU A 57 -8.53 -14.94 -2.48
C GLU A 57 -7.59 -13.78 -2.12
N TYR A 58 -8.07 -12.85 -1.30
CA TYR A 58 -7.37 -11.61 -1.00
C TYR A 58 -7.46 -11.23 0.47
N ALA A 59 -6.31 -10.92 1.08
CA ALA A 59 -6.22 -10.32 2.41
C ALA A 59 -5.39 -9.03 2.36
N ASN A 60 -5.73 -8.07 3.22
CA ASN A 60 -4.99 -6.83 3.40
C ASN A 60 -4.80 -6.59 4.89
N LEU A 61 -3.58 -6.89 5.35
CA LEU A 61 -3.16 -6.78 6.74
C LEU A 61 -2.57 -5.42 7.08
N ALA A 62 -2.45 -4.54 6.09
CA ALA A 62 -1.83 -3.24 6.26
C ALA A 62 -2.71 -2.30 7.09
N ILE A 63 -2.05 -1.58 8.01
CA ILE A 63 -2.67 -0.62 8.91
C ILE A 63 -1.82 0.65 8.90
N ARG A 64 -2.45 1.82 8.67
CA ARG A 64 -1.79 3.12 8.71
C ARG A 64 -0.92 3.33 9.94
N SER A 65 0.12 4.15 9.77
CA SER A 65 1.07 4.55 10.82
C SER A 65 1.96 3.44 11.36
N LYS A 66 1.87 2.20 10.85
CA LYS A 66 2.76 1.11 11.27
C LYS A 66 4.20 1.35 10.83
N ARG A 67 5.12 1.01 11.73
CA ARG A 67 6.57 0.93 11.52
C ARG A 67 6.95 -0.49 11.16
N LEU A 68 8.18 -0.71 10.67
CA LEU A 68 8.66 -2.04 10.29
C LEU A 68 8.42 -3.08 11.38
N ARG A 69 8.82 -2.81 12.62
CA ARG A 69 8.61 -3.72 13.76
C ARG A 69 7.14 -4.12 13.95
N HIS A 70 6.19 -3.20 13.76
CA HIS A 70 4.76 -3.51 13.91
C HIS A 70 4.25 -4.37 12.74
N VAL A 71 4.80 -4.18 11.54
CA VAL A 71 4.51 -5.05 10.40
C VAL A 71 5.03 -6.47 10.68
N ILE A 72 6.25 -6.60 11.22
CA ILE A 72 6.83 -7.89 11.61
C ILE A 72 5.97 -8.56 12.69
N THR A 73 5.72 -7.88 13.81
CA THR A 73 5.01 -8.47 14.96
C THR A 73 3.56 -8.83 14.62
N ASP A 74 2.85 -7.96 13.90
CA ASP A 74 1.39 -8.09 13.79
C ASP A 74 0.92 -8.71 12.47
N GLN A 75 1.74 -8.67 11.41
CA GLN A 75 1.30 -9.08 10.07
C GLN A 75 2.05 -10.29 9.50
N LEU A 76 3.28 -10.58 9.97
CA LEU A 76 4.09 -11.66 9.40
C LEU A 76 3.48 -13.03 9.65
N GLU A 77 3.31 -13.45 10.91
CA GLU A 77 2.77 -14.78 11.21
C GLU A 77 1.35 -14.99 10.64
N PRO A 78 0.41 -14.03 10.75
CA PRO A 78 -0.90 -14.16 10.10
C PRO A 78 -0.80 -14.33 8.58
N ALA A 79 0.11 -13.61 7.91
CA ALA A 79 0.30 -13.78 6.47
C ALA A 79 0.85 -15.15 6.10
N LEU A 80 1.85 -15.65 6.84
CA LEU A 80 2.42 -16.98 6.59
C LEU A 80 1.37 -18.09 6.76
N ALA A 81 0.51 -17.97 7.79
CA ALA A 81 -0.57 -18.93 8.05
C ALA A 81 -1.58 -19.03 6.88
N MET A 82 -1.75 -17.98 6.08
CA MET A 82 -2.63 -17.97 4.92
C MET A 82 -2.10 -18.79 3.72
N ARG A 83 -0.82 -19.21 3.77
CA ARG A 83 -0.11 -19.91 2.68
C ARG A 83 -0.24 -19.13 1.35
N PRO A 84 0.26 -17.87 1.28
CA PRO A 84 0.08 -16.99 0.14
C PRO A 84 0.78 -17.53 -1.12
N THR A 85 0.25 -17.18 -2.28
CA THR A 85 0.92 -17.37 -3.57
C THR A 85 1.46 -16.06 -4.14
N LEU A 86 0.93 -14.92 -3.66
CA LEU A 86 1.39 -13.58 -3.96
C LEU A 86 1.42 -12.76 -2.67
N ILE A 87 2.53 -12.08 -2.41
CA ILE A 87 2.71 -11.18 -1.27
C ILE A 87 3.16 -9.84 -1.80
N THR A 88 2.59 -8.74 -1.30
CA THR A 88 3.16 -7.41 -1.51
C THR A 88 3.58 -6.82 -0.17
N LEU A 89 4.78 -6.26 -0.09
CA LEU A 89 5.30 -5.65 1.13
C LEU A 89 5.77 -4.23 0.86
N TYR A 90 5.20 -3.27 1.60
CA TYR A 90 5.78 -1.94 1.77
C TYR A 90 5.83 -1.57 3.25
N ALA A 91 7.04 -1.43 3.79
CA ALA A 91 7.26 -1.13 5.20
C ALA A 91 8.55 -0.34 5.39
N GLY A 92 8.64 0.45 6.46
CA GLY A 92 9.80 1.29 6.76
C GLY A 92 9.64 2.77 6.39
N GLY A 93 8.59 3.14 5.65
CA GLY A 93 8.32 4.54 5.29
C GLY A 93 8.20 5.46 6.52
N ASN A 94 7.50 5.01 7.57
CA ASN A 94 7.38 5.74 8.83
C ASN A 94 8.70 5.80 9.64
N ASP A 95 9.55 4.79 9.49
CA ASP A 95 10.85 4.69 10.18
C ASP A 95 11.90 5.61 9.56
N ILE A 96 11.88 5.79 8.23
CA ILE A 96 12.74 6.74 7.51
C ILE A 96 12.48 8.18 7.98
N LEU A 97 11.21 8.51 8.24
CA LEU A 97 10.77 9.82 8.76
C LEU A 97 11.17 10.05 10.23
N ASP A 98 11.66 9.02 10.92
CA ASP A 98 12.15 9.14 12.29
C ASP A 98 13.67 9.27 12.31
N ILE A 99 14.17 10.48 12.59
CA ILE A 99 15.60 10.81 12.50
C ILE A 99 16.43 9.94 13.45
N GLY A 100 15.87 9.54 14.60
CA GLY A 100 16.52 8.67 15.57
C GLY A 100 16.63 7.20 15.17
N THR A 101 16.01 6.77 14.06
CA THR A 101 16.11 5.37 13.63
C THR A 101 17.48 5.08 13.05
N ASP A 102 18.11 4.01 13.54
CA ASP A 102 19.29 3.39 12.93
C ASP A 102 18.87 2.72 11.61
N MET A 103 19.37 3.27 10.50
CA MET A 103 19.04 2.77 9.17
C MET A 103 19.70 1.43 8.85
N ALA A 104 20.86 1.11 9.44
CA ALA A 104 21.51 -0.17 9.21
C ALA A 104 20.69 -1.28 9.86
N ALA A 105 20.39 -1.15 11.16
CA ALA A 105 19.54 -2.08 11.87
C ALA A 105 18.15 -2.24 11.22
N LEU A 106 17.53 -1.12 10.80
CA LEU A 106 16.26 -1.15 10.07
C LEU A 106 16.34 -2.01 8.80
N MET A 107 17.42 -1.88 8.02
CA MET A 107 17.55 -2.62 6.77
C MET A 107 17.91 -4.09 6.99
N ASP A 108 18.59 -4.43 8.08
CA ASP A 108 18.86 -5.82 8.45
C ASP A 108 17.56 -6.51 8.89
N GLU A 109 16.74 -5.86 9.73
CA GLU A 109 15.40 -6.36 10.08
C GLU A 109 14.47 -6.48 8.85
N TYR A 110 14.57 -5.53 7.92
CA TYR A 110 13.80 -5.56 6.66
C TYR A 110 14.21 -6.75 5.81
N GLU A 111 15.52 -7.02 5.73
CA GLU A 111 16.04 -8.16 4.99
C GLU A 111 15.58 -9.48 5.59
N ASP A 112 15.62 -9.64 6.91
CA ASP A 112 15.12 -10.83 7.60
C ASP A 112 13.63 -11.07 7.33
N LEU A 113 12.83 -10.00 7.37
CA LEU A 113 11.41 -10.07 6.99
C LEU A 113 11.25 -10.57 5.54
N VAL A 114 11.99 -9.99 4.58
CA VAL A 114 11.90 -10.41 3.17
C VAL A 114 12.35 -11.85 2.98
N ALA A 115 13.42 -12.28 3.65
CA ALA A 115 13.92 -13.65 3.59
C ALA A 115 12.83 -14.65 4.02
N ARG A 116 12.14 -14.36 5.12
CA ARG A 116 11.01 -15.18 5.60
C ARG A 116 9.85 -15.23 4.61
N LEU A 117 9.50 -14.09 4.01
CA LEU A 117 8.43 -14.04 3.01
C LEU A 117 8.81 -14.80 1.72
N ALA A 118 10.05 -14.62 1.23
CA ALA A 118 10.56 -15.32 0.05
C ALA A 118 10.65 -16.83 0.28
N GLY A 119 10.98 -17.27 1.51
CA GLY A 119 11.02 -18.68 1.90
C GLY A 119 9.69 -19.43 1.79
N THR A 120 8.56 -18.72 1.64
CA THR A 120 7.25 -19.34 1.39
C THR A 120 7.10 -19.94 -0.01
N GLY A 121 7.94 -19.51 -0.96
CA GLY A 121 7.77 -19.80 -2.38
C GLY A 121 6.68 -18.97 -3.08
N ALA A 122 6.04 -18.04 -2.36
CA ALA A 122 5.16 -17.05 -2.96
C ALA A 122 5.94 -16.08 -3.85
N THR A 123 5.28 -15.49 -4.84
CA THR A 123 5.84 -14.32 -5.51
C THR A 123 5.74 -13.14 -4.56
N VAL A 124 6.89 -12.53 -4.22
CA VAL A 124 6.97 -11.36 -3.35
C VAL A 124 7.17 -10.12 -4.21
N VAL A 125 6.39 -9.07 -3.96
CA VAL A 125 6.51 -7.76 -4.59
C VAL A 125 6.99 -6.75 -3.54
N LEU A 126 8.13 -6.11 -3.82
CA LEU A 126 8.69 -5.04 -3.01
C LEU A 126 8.55 -3.69 -3.71
N PHE A 127 8.61 -2.61 -2.93
CA PHE A 127 8.60 -1.25 -3.46
C PHE A 127 9.68 -0.43 -2.80
N THR A 128 10.34 0.42 -3.60
CA THR A 128 11.14 1.52 -3.05
C THR A 128 10.22 2.59 -2.44
N GLY A 129 10.74 3.45 -1.57
CA GLY A 129 10.09 4.69 -1.15
C GLY A 129 10.08 5.75 -2.27
N PHE A 130 9.15 6.71 -2.19
CA PHE A 130 9.08 7.83 -3.16
C PHE A 130 10.04 8.96 -2.82
N ASP A 131 10.41 9.75 -3.84
CA ASP A 131 11.12 11.01 -3.65
C ASP A 131 10.18 12.08 -3.07
N VAL A 132 10.37 12.38 -1.79
CA VAL A 132 9.78 13.59 -1.22
C VAL A 132 10.68 14.74 -1.69
N LYS A 133 10.22 15.56 -2.65
CA LYS A 133 10.91 16.81 -3.01
C LYS A 133 10.85 17.76 -1.83
N VAL A 134 11.83 17.63 -0.96
CA VAL A 134 11.92 18.36 0.29
C VAL A 134 12.83 19.58 0.14
N SER A 135 12.59 20.61 0.96
CA SER A 135 13.48 21.77 1.06
C SER A 135 14.87 21.35 1.58
N ALA A 136 15.88 22.21 1.43
CA ALA A 136 17.26 21.96 1.89
C ALA A 136 17.38 21.52 3.36
N VAL A 137 16.40 21.88 4.21
CA VAL A 137 16.33 21.51 5.63
C VAL A 137 16.07 20.01 5.86
N LEU A 138 15.62 19.29 4.84
CA LEU A 138 15.19 17.89 4.92
C LEU A 138 16.07 16.95 4.05
N GLU A 139 17.22 17.43 3.56
CA GLU A 139 18.20 16.64 2.80
C GLU A 139 18.65 15.36 3.55
N LEU A 140 18.64 15.37 4.88
CA LEU A 140 18.90 14.17 5.67
C LEU A 140 17.88 13.05 5.39
N LEU A 141 16.59 13.38 5.30
CA LEU A 141 15.54 12.40 4.99
C LEU A 141 15.72 11.85 3.57
N LYS A 142 16.14 12.70 2.63
CA LYS A 142 16.47 12.28 1.27
C LYS A 142 17.61 11.27 1.25
N LYS A 143 18.72 11.53 1.96
CA LYS A 143 19.83 10.58 2.08
C LYS A 143 19.39 9.24 2.69
N ARG A 144 18.60 9.28 3.76
CA ARG A 144 18.04 8.07 4.41
C ARG A 144 17.17 7.26 3.43
N ASN A 145 16.32 7.94 2.67
CA ASN A 145 15.47 7.30 1.67
C ASN A 145 16.28 6.72 0.49
N THR A 146 17.36 7.40 0.07
CA THR A 146 18.29 6.86 -0.93
C THR A 146 18.93 5.56 -0.45
N VAL A 147 19.41 5.52 0.80
CA VAL A 147 19.99 4.31 1.41
C VAL A 147 18.95 3.19 1.48
N TYR A 148 17.74 3.50 1.97
CA TYR A 148 16.63 2.54 2.00
C TYR A 148 16.33 1.98 0.62
N ASN A 149 16.14 2.84 -0.39
CA ASN A 149 15.82 2.42 -1.76
C ASN A 149 16.92 1.56 -2.38
N GLN A 150 18.17 1.91 -2.15
CA GLN A 150 19.30 1.12 -2.62
C GLN A 150 19.31 -0.28 -1.99
N ARG A 151 19.14 -0.36 -0.66
CA ARG A 151 19.09 -1.64 0.05
C ARG A 151 17.86 -2.48 -0.36
N VAL A 152 16.70 -1.88 -0.58
CA VAL A 152 15.51 -2.60 -1.10
C VAL A 152 15.77 -3.19 -2.49
N ARG A 153 16.46 -2.47 -3.38
CA ARG A 153 16.86 -3.01 -4.71
C ARG A 153 17.81 -4.19 -4.57
N GLU A 154 18.82 -4.08 -3.71
CA GLU A 154 19.79 -5.16 -3.44
C GLU A 154 19.12 -6.41 -2.86
N ILE A 155 18.25 -6.22 -1.86
CA ILE A 155 17.47 -7.30 -1.25
C ILE A 155 16.54 -7.94 -2.28
N SER A 156 15.87 -7.13 -3.12
CA SER A 156 15.02 -7.63 -4.18
C SER A 156 15.79 -8.52 -5.16
N ALA A 157 16.98 -8.09 -5.59
CA ALA A 157 17.84 -8.88 -6.44
C ALA A 157 18.33 -10.17 -5.75
N LYS A 158 18.73 -10.09 -4.48
CA LYS A 158 19.21 -11.24 -3.68
C LYS A 158 18.16 -12.35 -3.55
N TYR A 159 16.91 -11.98 -3.28
CA TYR A 159 15.82 -12.95 -3.06
C TYR A 159 14.94 -13.19 -4.31
N GLY A 160 15.29 -12.60 -5.45
CA GLY A 160 14.55 -12.77 -6.71
C GLY A 160 13.09 -12.27 -6.65
N THR A 161 12.84 -11.20 -5.90
CA THR A 161 11.50 -10.63 -5.76
C THR A 161 11.15 -9.75 -6.96
N VAL A 162 9.85 -9.47 -7.16
CA VAL A 162 9.40 -8.49 -8.13
C VAL A 162 9.56 -7.09 -7.52
N LEU A 163 10.28 -6.20 -8.19
CA LEU A 163 10.45 -4.83 -7.72
C LEU A 163 9.53 -3.87 -8.49
N VAL A 164 8.74 -3.10 -7.75
CA VAL A 164 8.12 -1.87 -8.26
C VAL A 164 8.99 -0.71 -7.79
N ASP A 165 9.86 -0.21 -8.66
CA ASP A 165 10.74 0.93 -8.36
C ASP A 165 9.93 2.24 -8.36
N TYR A 166 9.20 2.44 -7.27
CA TYR A 166 8.32 3.58 -7.03
C TYR A 166 9.04 4.92 -7.13
N TRP A 167 10.34 4.95 -6.83
CA TRP A 167 11.19 6.14 -6.94
C TRP A 167 11.32 6.63 -8.39
N CYS A 168 11.34 5.71 -9.35
CA CYS A 168 11.51 6.01 -10.76
C CYS A 168 10.19 6.37 -11.48
N LEU A 169 9.08 6.46 -10.75
CA LEU A 169 7.77 6.74 -11.34
C LEU A 169 7.50 8.25 -11.44
N ASP A 170 7.96 8.86 -12.53
CA ASP A 170 7.85 10.31 -12.79
C ASP A 170 6.44 10.89 -12.67
N ALA A 171 5.40 10.06 -12.88
CA ALA A 171 4.02 10.49 -12.70
C ALA A 171 3.78 11.10 -11.31
N PHE A 172 4.44 10.59 -10.27
CA PHE A 172 4.31 11.07 -8.89
C PHE A 172 4.97 12.44 -8.65
N HIS A 173 5.63 13.04 -9.64
CA HIS A 173 6.00 14.45 -9.58
C HIS A 173 4.78 15.38 -9.69
N ASP A 174 3.66 14.92 -10.25
CA ASP A 174 2.43 15.69 -10.29
C ASP A 174 1.73 15.70 -8.93
N ARG A 175 1.47 16.89 -8.39
CA ARG A 175 0.79 17.10 -7.10
C ARG A 175 -0.58 16.43 -7.02
N ARG A 176 -1.26 16.22 -8.15
CA ARG A 176 -2.59 15.57 -8.23
C ARG A 176 -2.53 14.06 -8.00
N MET A 177 -1.33 13.48 -8.01
CA MET A 177 -1.10 12.09 -7.60
C MET A 177 -1.14 11.89 -6.08
N TRP A 178 -1.15 12.99 -5.31
CA TRP A 178 -1.14 13.01 -3.86
C TRP A 178 -2.46 13.55 -3.30
N ASP A 179 -2.86 13.08 -2.13
CA ASP A 179 -4.00 13.60 -1.39
C ASP A 179 -3.68 14.98 -0.78
N SER A 180 -4.67 15.59 -0.13
CA SER A 180 -4.53 16.94 0.45
C SER A 180 -3.38 17.10 1.44
N ASP A 181 -2.96 16.01 2.07
CA ASP A 181 -1.81 15.99 3.00
C ASP A 181 -0.45 16.00 2.30
N ARG A 182 -0.42 15.78 0.97
CA ARG A 182 0.79 15.71 0.14
C ARG A 182 1.78 14.61 0.53
N LEU A 183 1.31 13.62 1.27
CA LEU A 183 2.10 12.48 1.74
C LEU A 183 1.50 11.18 1.21
N HIS A 184 0.19 11.02 1.30
CA HIS A 184 -0.50 9.84 0.82
C HIS A 184 -0.93 10.02 -0.64
N MET A 185 -1.06 8.91 -1.36
CA MET A 185 -1.52 8.93 -2.74
C MET A 185 -2.99 9.35 -2.82
N SER A 186 -3.34 10.15 -3.81
CA SER A 186 -4.74 10.35 -4.15
C SER A 186 -5.33 9.08 -4.79
N LYS A 187 -6.65 9.07 -4.98
CA LYS A 187 -7.34 8.08 -5.83
C LYS A 187 -6.69 7.87 -7.20
N ALA A 188 -6.13 8.93 -7.80
CA ALA A 188 -5.42 8.83 -9.08
C ALA A 188 -4.07 8.14 -8.91
N GLY A 189 -3.30 8.50 -7.88
CA GLY A 189 -2.05 7.83 -7.50
C GLY A 189 -2.23 6.34 -7.26
N HIS A 190 -3.21 5.96 -6.43
CA HIS A 190 -3.53 4.56 -6.17
C HIS A 190 -3.96 3.79 -7.42
N LYS A 191 -4.69 4.43 -8.34
CA LYS A 191 -5.07 3.80 -9.61
C LYS A 191 -3.84 3.57 -10.48
N TYR A 192 -2.94 4.54 -10.60
CA TYR A 192 -1.73 4.43 -11.40
C TYR A 192 -0.77 3.38 -10.83
N LEU A 193 -0.49 3.40 -9.53
CA LEU A 193 0.36 2.40 -8.87
C LEU A 193 -0.18 0.99 -9.07
N ALA A 194 -1.50 0.79 -8.96
CA ALA A 194 -2.10 -0.51 -9.25
C ALA A 194 -1.82 -0.99 -10.68
N GLY A 195 -1.75 -0.07 -11.66
CA GLY A 195 -1.29 -0.38 -13.01
C GLY A 195 0.17 -0.83 -13.02
N GLN A 196 1.07 -0.05 -12.42
CA GLN A 196 2.50 -0.38 -12.37
C GLN A 196 2.78 -1.73 -11.70
N VAL A 197 2.07 -2.07 -10.62
CA VAL A 197 2.17 -3.40 -10.00
C VAL A 197 1.73 -4.50 -10.97
N LEU A 198 0.61 -4.31 -11.67
CA LEU A 198 0.10 -5.30 -12.60
C LEU A 198 1.00 -5.45 -13.84
N ASP A 199 1.63 -4.36 -14.32
CA ASP A 199 2.63 -4.39 -15.39
C ASP A 199 3.83 -5.26 -14.98
N GLN A 200 4.37 -5.07 -13.76
CA GLN A 200 5.47 -5.89 -13.23
C GLN A 200 5.06 -7.37 -13.01
N LEU A 201 3.79 -7.62 -12.71
CA LEU A 201 3.24 -8.98 -12.59
C LEU A 201 2.82 -9.59 -13.95
N GLY A 202 2.95 -8.87 -15.06
CA GLY A 202 2.55 -9.33 -16.39
C GLY A 202 1.04 -9.55 -16.56
N VAL A 203 0.21 -8.83 -15.80
CA VAL A 203 -1.25 -8.97 -15.82
C VAL A 203 -1.89 -7.95 -16.76
N PRO A 204 -2.61 -8.38 -17.81
CA PRO A 204 -3.25 -7.45 -18.73
C PRO A 204 -4.26 -6.53 -18.04
N HIS A 205 -4.14 -5.23 -18.28
CA HIS A 205 -5.10 -4.25 -17.79
C HIS A 205 -5.30 -3.05 -18.72
N LYS A 206 -6.37 -2.30 -18.45
CA LYS A 206 -6.71 -1.05 -19.15
C LYS A 206 -6.48 0.19 -18.27
N ILE A 207 -5.73 0.07 -17.18
CA ILE A 207 -5.35 1.21 -16.36
C ILE A 207 -4.37 2.05 -17.17
N ARG A 208 -4.67 3.34 -17.29
CA ARG A 208 -3.81 4.33 -17.94
C ARG A 208 -3.58 5.47 -16.96
N LEU A 209 -2.41 6.11 -17.06
CA LEU A 209 -2.17 7.39 -16.42
C LEU A 209 -3.26 8.36 -16.86
N LYS A 210 -3.78 9.15 -15.91
CA LYS A 210 -4.78 10.16 -16.25
C LYS A 210 -4.06 11.29 -16.96
N ASP A 211 -4.50 11.57 -18.18
CA ASP A 211 -4.06 12.77 -18.88
C ASP A 211 -4.76 13.98 -18.24
N TRP A 212 -3.96 14.97 -17.89
CA TRP A 212 -4.40 16.15 -17.18
C TRP A 212 -3.84 17.38 -17.85
N ASP A 213 -4.68 18.40 -18.00
CA ASP A 213 -4.20 19.72 -18.43
C ASP A 213 -3.10 20.23 -17.47
N PRO A 214 -2.13 21.01 -17.97
CA PRO A 214 -1.13 21.63 -17.13
C PRO A 214 -1.77 22.38 -15.96
N PRO A 215 -1.23 22.26 -14.73
CA PRO A 215 -1.81 22.95 -13.58
C PRO A 215 -1.76 24.45 -13.80
N ALA A 216 -2.84 25.14 -13.43
CA ALA A 216 -2.87 26.60 -13.47
C ALA A 216 -1.71 27.18 -12.64
N ARG A 217 -1.02 28.17 -13.21
CA ARG A 217 0.05 28.88 -12.49
C ARG A 217 -0.56 29.64 -11.34
N LEU A 218 -0.07 29.38 -10.12
CA LEU A 218 -0.48 30.13 -8.94
C LEU A 218 0.35 31.40 -8.83
N SER A 219 -0.27 32.50 -8.41
CA SER A 219 0.47 33.65 -7.92
C SER A 219 1.24 33.29 -6.63
N LEU A 220 2.29 34.06 -6.32
CA LEU A 220 3.08 33.86 -5.10
C LEU A 220 2.20 33.91 -3.83
N ARG A 221 1.23 34.84 -3.79
CA ARG A 221 0.29 35.00 -2.66
C ARG A 221 -0.61 33.78 -2.49
N GLU A 222 -1.19 33.27 -3.58
CA GLU A 222 -2.04 32.08 -3.53
C GLU A 222 -1.25 30.84 -3.12
N TRP A 223 -0.01 30.71 -3.62
CA TRP A 223 0.90 29.65 -3.21
C TRP A 223 1.17 29.73 -1.70
N GLU A 224 1.54 30.90 -1.17
CA GLU A 224 1.84 31.10 0.25
C GLU A 224 0.63 30.76 1.13
N GLN A 225 -0.56 31.25 0.79
CA GLN A 225 -1.80 30.93 1.51
C GLN A 225 -2.11 29.43 1.51
N ARG A 226 -1.83 28.73 0.41
CA ARG A 226 -1.98 27.27 0.32
C ARG A 226 -0.92 26.53 1.12
N GLN A 227 0.29 27.08 1.28
CA GLN A 227 1.31 26.51 2.15
C GLN A 227 0.93 26.64 3.62
N ARG A 228 0.53 27.83 4.07
CA ARG A 228 0.11 28.07 5.46
C ARG A 228 -1.05 27.16 5.88
N ARG A 229 -2.08 27.06 5.04
CA ARG A 229 -3.20 26.13 5.28
C ARG A 229 -2.75 24.69 5.38
N TRP A 230 -1.93 24.22 4.44
CA TRP A 230 -1.39 22.86 4.49
C TRP A 230 -0.58 22.58 5.76
N VAL A 231 0.26 23.52 6.21
CA VAL A 231 1.02 23.40 7.46
C VAL A 231 0.06 23.26 8.66
N ASN A 232 -0.96 24.12 8.73
CA ASN A 232 -1.92 24.13 9.84
C ASN A 232 -2.80 22.89 9.88
N ASP A 233 -3.29 22.45 8.71
CA ASP A 233 -4.28 21.37 8.62
C ASP A 233 -3.62 19.97 8.73
N TRP A 234 -2.35 19.83 8.32
CA TRP A 234 -1.72 18.53 8.17
C TRP A 234 -0.39 18.36 8.91
N VAL A 235 0.52 19.33 8.80
CA VAL A 235 1.86 19.21 9.40
C VAL A 235 1.80 19.36 10.92
N LEU A 236 1.22 20.44 11.44
CA LEU A 236 1.14 20.68 12.89
C LEU A 236 0.40 19.55 13.62
N PRO A 237 -0.76 19.06 13.15
CA PRO A 237 -1.45 17.95 13.80
C PRO A 237 -0.64 16.64 13.77
N LEU A 238 0.10 16.37 12.70
CA LEU A 238 0.95 15.18 12.60
C LEU A 238 2.11 15.23 13.60
N PHE A 239 2.80 16.36 13.71
CA PHE A 239 3.82 16.58 14.74
C PHE A 239 3.23 16.49 16.15
N GLY A 240 2.07 17.11 16.39
CA GLY A 240 1.39 17.05 17.69
C GLY A 240 0.93 15.64 18.07
N ARG A 241 0.57 14.79 17.10
CA ARG A 241 0.30 13.36 17.35
C ARG A 241 1.59 12.58 17.64
N LYS A 242 2.67 12.85 16.91
CA LYS A 242 3.98 12.22 17.12
C LYS A 242 4.52 12.49 18.53
N ILE A 243 4.39 13.73 19.04
CA ILE A 243 4.77 14.09 20.42
C ILE A 243 3.93 13.35 21.47
N ARG A 244 2.62 13.19 21.21
CA ARG A 244 1.70 12.50 22.13
C ARG A 244 1.74 10.97 22.03
N GLY A 245 2.55 10.41 21.14
CA GLY A 245 2.62 8.95 20.91
C GLY A 245 1.33 8.33 20.38
N VAL A 246 0.37 9.12 19.88
CA VAL A 246 -0.91 8.61 19.36
C VAL A 246 -0.77 8.27 17.88
N THR A 247 -1.06 7.02 17.48
CA THR A 247 -1.11 6.65 16.07
C THR A 247 -2.55 6.49 15.57
N LEU A 248 -2.81 6.87 14.32
CA LEU A 248 -4.16 6.80 13.74
C LEU A 248 -4.62 5.35 13.46
N GLY A 249 -3.72 4.38 13.60
CA GLY A 249 -3.98 2.96 13.34
C GLY A 249 -4.26 2.13 14.59
N ASP A 250 -4.03 2.65 15.80
CA ASP A 250 -4.03 1.83 17.03
C ASP A 250 -5.38 1.13 17.30
N ALA A 251 -6.49 1.75 16.91
CA ALA A 251 -7.84 1.20 17.08
C ALA A 251 -8.37 0.47 15.83
N LEU A 252 -7.57 0.33 14.77
CA LEU A 252 -8.00 -0.26 13.50
C LEU A 252 -7.61 -1.73 13.42
N ALA A 253 -8.54 -2.55 12.93
CA ALA A 253 -8.26 -3.89 12.45
C ALA A 253 -7.79 -3.85 10.98
N PRO A 254 -7.11 -4.90 10.49
CA PRO A 254 -6.91 -5.13 9.06
C PRO A 254 -8.19 -4.97 8.25
N ARG A 255 -8.10 -4.43 7.03
CA ARG A 255 -9.29 -4.28 6.17
C ARG A 255 -9.88 -5.62 5.75
N TRP A 256 -9.01 -6.59 5.48
CA TRP A 256 -9.37 -7.97 5.16
C TRP A 256 -8.47 -8.88 5.99
N PRO A 257 -8.84 -9.16 7.27
CA PRO A 257 -8.00 -9.92 8.20
C PRO A 257 -7.87 -11.40 7.81
N GLU A 258 -8.82 -11.90 7.02
CA GLU A 258 -8.81 -13.24 6.45
C GLU A 258 -8.98 -13.15 4.92
N PRO A 259 -8.46 -14.13 4.15
CA PRO A 259 -8.62 -14.14 2.71
C PRO A 259 -10.09 -14.18 2.27
N VAL A 260 -10.54 -13.13 1.58
CA VAL A 260 -11.88 -13.09 0.98
C VAL A 260 -11.83 -13.45 -0.49
N LYS A 261 -12.80 -14.23 -0.96
CA LYS A 261 -12.92 -14.57 -2.39
C LYS A 261 -13.28 -13.34 -3.21
N VAL A 262 -12.39 -12.93 -4.11
CA VAL A 262 -12.57 -11.70 -4.90
C VAL A 262 -13.56 -11.93 -6.04
N PRO A 263 -14.71 -11.24 -6.07
CA PRO A 263 -15.69 -11.44 -7.13
C PRO A 263 -15.22 -10.88 -8.49
N ARG A 264 -15.28 -11.71 -9.54
CA ARG A 264 -14.93 -11.30 -10.93
C ARG A 264 -15.73 -10.09 -11.42
N LYS A 265 -17.03 -10.04 -11.11
CA LYS A 265 -17.92 -8.91 -11.41
C LYS A 265 -18.13 -8.08 -10.14
N ARG A 266 -18.14 -6.75 -10.28
CA ARG A 266 -18.30 -5.74 -9.21
C ARG A 266 -17.20 -5.67 -8.14
N GLY A 267 -16.25 -6.61 -8.09
CA GLY A 267 -15.08 -6.55 -7.21
C GLY A 267 -15.45 -6.67 -5.73
N LEU A 268 -14.60 -6.15 -4.85
CA LEU A 268 -14.74 -6.26 -3.40
C LEU A 268 -16.02 -5.58 -2.86
N LYS A 269 -16.54 -4.57 -3.56
CA LYS A 269 -17.82 -3.91 -3.19
C LYS A 269 -18.99 -4.87 -3.09
N LYS A 270 -18.99 -5.94 -3.90
CA LYS A 270 -20.04 -6.96 -3.87
C LYS A 270 -20.07 -7.73 -2.55
N LEU A 271 -18.95 -7.81 -1.82
CA LEU A 271 -18.89 -8.44 -0.50
C LEU A 271 -19.71 -7.62 0.51
N MET A 272 -19.62 -6.30 0.42
CA MET A 272 -20.36 -5.38 1.29
C MET A 272 -21.87 -5.36 0.97
N ASP A 273 -22.23 -5.45 -0.32
CA ASP A 273 -23.64 -5.60 -0.71
C ASP A 273 -24.26 -6.88 -0.08
N ARG A 274 -23.51 -7.98 -0.03
CA ARG A 274 -23.99 -9.26 0.55
C ARG A 274 -24.15 -9.20 2.07
N ASP A 275 -23.21 -8.59 2.77
CA ASP A 275 -23.29 -8.44 4.21
C ASP A 275 -24.45 -7.51 4.62
N SER A 276 -24.71 -6.48 3.81
CA SER A 276 -25.86 -5.60 4.02
C SER A 276 -27.20 -6.31 3.79
N VAL A 277 -27.28 -7.18 2.77
CA VAL A 277 -28.48 -8.00 2.52
C VAL A 277 -28.69 -9.04 3.62
N LEU A 278 -27.62 -9.70 4.11
CA LEU A 278 -27.73 -10.66 5.21
C LEU A 278 -28.14 -10.00 6.53
N LYS A 279 -27.70 -8.76 6.79
CA LYS A 279 -28.12 -7.99 7.98
C LYS A 279 -29.55 -7.45 7.88
N ASN A 280 -30.09 -7.26 6.67
CA ASN A 280 -31.43 -6.70 6.43
C ASN A 280 -32.50 -7.76 6.09
N SER A 281 -32.17 -9.05 6.09
CA SER A 281 -33.19 -10.10 5.97
C SER A 281 -34.03 -10.13 7.26
N PRO A 282 -35.37 -9.95 7.19
CA PRO A 282 -36.21 -10.10 8.37
C PRO A 282 -36.04 -11.52 8.91
N LYS A 283 -35.75 -11.64 10.21
CA LYS A 283 -35.81 -12.93 10.91
C LYS A 283 -37.20 -13.51 10.60
N ALA A 284 -37.24 -14.63 9.88
CA ALA A 284 -38.47 -15.38 9.70
C ALA A 284 -38.99 -15.69 11.11
N SER A 285 -40.09 -15.03 11.49
CA SER A 285 -40.85 -15.32 12.68
C SER A 285 -41.39 -16.73 12.51
N GLY A 286 -40.76 -17.69 13.17
CA GLY A 286 -41.28 -19.05 13.30
C GLY A 286 -42.61 -18.98 14.04
N SER A 287 -43.65 -19.43 13.35
CA SER A 287 -44.95 -19.87 13.87
C SER A 287 -44.80 -21.13 14.71
#